data_AF-A0A3D3GK40-F1
#
_entry.id   AF-A0A3D3GK40-F1
#
_cell.length_a   1.000
_cell.length_b   1.000
_cell.length_c   1.000
_cell.angle_alpha   90.00
_cell.angle_beta   90.00
_cell.angle_gamma   90.00
#
_symmetry.space_group_name_H-M   'P 1'
#
loop_
_entity.id
_entity.type
_entity.pdbx_description
1 polymer ?
#
loop_
_entity_poly.entity_id
_entity_poly.type
_entity_poly.pdbx_seq_one_letter_code
_entity_poly.pdbx_strand_id
1 'polypeptide(L)'
;MRKTLFPMVIVLALGCTTIAVTPTGETVALQRMSLRFGTMNEKVYGDVLLTSGQGFRRFDLNRYRQILGQYHEDAAGEIRETLNDFEIQELNAFDKTFVICVYSSKHKLAMCDDPRCSGVEKWKSVPTSQVLVDWKKELPLGTCPHR
;
A
#
# COMPACT_ATOMS: atom_id res chain seq x y z
N MET A 1 -32.40 -10.33 -63.41
CA MET A 1 -32.13 -9.28 -62.40
C MET A 1 -32.87 -9.62 -61.10
N ARG A 2 -32.16 -10.13 -60.08
CA ARG A 2 -32.70 -10.23 -58.71
C ARG A 2 -31.57 -10.12 -57.68
N LYS A 3 -31.44 -8.87 -57.22
CA LYS A 3 -31.00 -8.33 -55.94
C LYS A 3 -30.18 -9.25 -55.01
N THR A 4 -28.92 -8.85 -54.87
CA THR A 4 -28.05 -8.97 -53.70
C THR A 4 -28.79 -8.74 -52.37
N LEU A 5 -28.57 -9.62 -51.41
CA LEU A 5 -28.88 -9.41 -49.99
C LEU A 5 -27.70 -9.93 -49.13
N PHE A 6 -26.88 -8.99 -48.68
CA PHE A 6 -26.15 -8.98 -47.41
C PHE A 6 -26.46 -7.60 -46.79
N PRO A 7 -26.66 -7.45 -45.47
CA PRO A 7 -25.64 -7.68 -44.42
C PRO A 7 -26.18 -8.47 -43.20
N MET A 8 -25.36 -9.20 -42.43
CA MET A 8 -24.41 -8.74 -41.40
C MET A 8 -25.08 -8.03 -40.21
N VAL A 9 -25.03 -8.71 -39.07
CA VAL A 9 -24.58 -8.28 -37.72
C VAL A 9 -25.48 -8.98 -36.68
N ILE A 10 -25.04 -10.15 -36.22
CA ILE A 10 -25.49 -10.67 -34.93
C ILE A 10 -24.62 -9.95 -33.89
N VAL A 11 -25.21 -8.97 -33.22
CA VAL A 11 -24.61 -8.31 -32.07
C VAL A 11 -24.51 -9.36 -30.96
N LEU A 12 -23.32 -9.93 -30.78
CA LEU A 12 -22.94 -10.61 -29.54
C LEU A 12 -22.90 -9.55 -28.44
N ALA A 13 -24.06 -9.33 -27.80
CA ALA A 13 -24.13 -8.67 -26.51
C ALA A 13 -23.47 -9.60 -25.48
N LEU A 14 -22.14 -9.58 -25.43
CA LEU A 14 -21.39 -9.88 -24.22
C LEU A 14 -21.77 -8.79 -23.21
N GLY A 15 -22.91 -8.98 -22.54
CA GLY A 15 -23.21 -8.26 -21.33
C GLY A 15 -22.10 -8.60 -20.35
N CYS A 16 -21.17 -7.66 -20.15
CA CYS A 16 -20.26 -7.66 -19.03
C CYS A 16 -21.12 -7.71 -17.76
N THR A 17 -21.37 -8.91 -17.24
CA THR A 17 -21.72 -9.08 -15.85
C THR A 17 -20.48 -8.71 -15.06
N THR A 18 -20.29 -7.40 -14.85
CA THR A 18 -19.46 -6.93 -13.74
C THR A 18 -20.17 -7.44 -12.49
N ILE A 19 -19.77 -8.63 -12.05
CA ILE A 19 -20.03 -9.12 -10.71
C ILE A 19 -19.35 -8.09 -9.82
N ALA A 20 -20.13 -7.12 -9.33
CA ALA A 20 -19.71 -6.28 -8.24
C ALA A 20 -19.51 -7.22 -7.05
N VAL A 21 -18.26 -7.66 -6.87
CA VAL A 21 -17.87 -8.46 -5.71
C VAL A 21 -18.06 -7.54 -4.51
N THR A 22 -19.18 -7.72 -3.81
CA THR A 22 -19.43 -7.00 -2.56
C THR A 22 -18.26 -7.33 -1.63
N PRO A 23 -17.48 -6.33 -1.18
CA PRO A 23 -16.33 -6.62 -0.34
C PRO A 23 -16.79 -7.34 0.93
N THR A 24 -16.16 -8.47 1.22
CA THR A 24 -16.41 -9.20 2.47
C THR A 24 -15.96 -8.36 3.66
N GLY A 25 -16.49 -8.63 4.86
CA GLY A 25 -16.08 -7.91 6.08
C GLY A 25 -14.56 -7.96 6.33
N GLU A 26 -13.91 -9.05 5.93
CA GLU A 26 -12.46 -9.21 5.97
C GLU A 26 -11.74 -8.25 5.01
N THR A 27 -12.23 -8.10 3.77
CA THR A 27 -11.68 -7.16 2.78
C THR A 27 -11.72 -5.72 3.30
N VAL A 28 -12.83 -5.34 3.94
CA VAL A 28 -13.01 -4.00 4.53
C VAL A 28 -12.03 -3.76 5.69
N ALA A 29 -11.84 -4.75 6.56
CA ALA A 29 -10.89 -4.66 7.67
C ALA A 29 -9.45 -4.49 7.17
N LEU A 30 -9.07 -5.22 6.12
CA LEU A 30 -7.73 -5.12 5.50
C LEU A 30 -7.50 -3.77 4.81
N GLN A 31 -8.49 -3.26 4.07
CA GLN A 31 -8.41 -1.91 3.49
C GLN A 31 -8.26 -0.83 4.56
N ARG A 32 -9.00 -0.93 5.67
CA ARG A 32 -8.86 0.00 6.81
C ARG A 32 -7.46 -0.07 7.42
N MET A 33 -6.91 -1.27 7.54
CA MET A 33 -5.54 -1.46 8.04
C MET A 33 -4.50 -0.83 7.10
N SER A 34 -4.64 -1.03 5.79
CA SER A 34 -3.78 -0.42 4.77
C SER A 34 -3.81 1.12 4.82
N LEU A 35 -5.01 1.71 4.93
CA LEU A 35 -5.17 3.16 5.04
C LEU A 35 -4.50 3.73 6.30
N ARG A 36 -4.64 3.03 7.43
CA ARG A 36 -4.01 3.42 8.69
C ARG A 36 -2.49 3.31 8.63
N PHE A 37 -1.98 2.26 7.97
CA PHE A 37 -0.56 2.09 7.72
C PHE A 37 0.02 3.26 6.90
N GLY A 38 -0.61 3.61 5.76
CA GLY A 38 -0.20 4.77 4.96
C GLY A 38 -0.25 6.09 5.74
N THR A 39 -1.36 6.34 6.44
CA THR A 39 -1.51 7.55 7.28
C THR A 39 -0.40 7.67 8.32
N MET A 40 0.01 6.57 8.94
CA MET A 40 1.11 6.59 9.91
C MET A 40 2.46 6.86 9.24
N ASN A 41 2.73 6.23 8.10
CA ASN A 41 3.97 6.45 7.37
C ASN A 41 4.08 7.88 6.84
N GLU A 42 2.98 8.51 6.42
CA GLU A 42 2.91 9.93 6.06
C GLU A 42 3.30 10.83 7.24
N LYS A 43 2.82 10.53 8.46
CA LYS A 43 3.21 11.26 9.67
C LYS A 43 4.71 11.12 9.95
N VAL A 44 5.22 9.88 9.91
CA VAL A 44 6.65 9.61 10.10
C VAL A 44 7.49 10.33 9.03
N TYR A 45 7.04 10.32 7.78
CA TYR A 45 7.69 11.04 6.68
C TYR A 45 7.76 12.54 6.96
N GLY A 46 6.66 13.15 7.40
CA GLY A 46 6.62 14.55 7.81
C GLY A 46 7.61 14.86 8.94
N ASP A 47 7.63 14.04 9.98
CA ASP A 47 8.53 14.23 11.12
C ASP A 47 10.00 14.11 10.73
N VAL A 48 10.35 13.13 9.88
CA VAL A 48 11.71 12.97 9.36
C VAL A 48 12.09 14.18 8.50
N LEU A 49 11.21 14.63 7.61
CA LEU A 49 11.42 15.80 6.75
C LEU A 49 11.68 17.07 7.58
N LEU A 50 10.95 17.25 8.68
CA LEU A 50 11.04 18.43 9.54
C LEU A 50 12.23 18.41 10.51
N THR A 51 12.60 17.23 11.03
CA THR A 51 13.60 17.10 12.10
C THR A 51 15.01 16.77 11.60
N SER A 52 15.13 16.12 10.44
CA SER A 52 16.42 15.67 9.92
C SER A 52 16.90 16.60 8.79
N GLY A 53 17.66 17.63 9.16
CA GLY A 53 18.46 18.39 8.19
C GLY A 53 19.49 17.55 7.41
N GLN A 54 19.55 16.23 7.65
CA GLN A 54 20.45 15.26 7.03
C GLN A 54 19.77 14.40 5.94
N GLY A 55 18.48 14.59 5.68
CA GLY A 55 17.74 13.88 4.63
C GLY A 55 17.47 12.40 4.91
N PHE A 56 16.63 11.79 4.09
CA PHE A 56 16.13 10.42 4.27
C PHE A 56 17.21 9.34 4.18
N ARG A 57 18.39 9.60 3.59
CA ARG A 57 19.47 8.60 3.44
C ARG A 57 19.97 7.98 4.75
N ARG A 58 19.82 8.67 5.88
CA ARG A 58 20.20 8.16 7.22
C ARG A 58 19.02 7.58 7.99
N PHE A 59 17.83 7.59 7.39
CA PHE A 59 16.64 7.04 8.00
C PHE A 59 16.65 5.53 7.83
N ASP A 60 16.77 4.81 8.94
CA ASP A 60 16.80 3.36 8.98
C ASP A 60 15.62 2.79 9.77
N LEU A 61 15.52 1.47 9.78
CA LEU A 61 14.44 0.78 10.47
C LEU A 61 14.42 1.05 11.99
N ASN A 62 15.58 1.19 12.62
CA ASN A 62 15.66 1.46 14.05
C ASN A 62 15.11 2.84 14.36
N ARG A 63 15.45 3.85 13.55
CA ARG A 63 14.90 5.19 13.68
C ARG A 63 13.40 5.22 13.42
N TYR A 64 12.92 4.50 12.42
CA TYR A 64 11.49 4.33 12.16
C TYR A 64 10.75 3.77 13.38
N ARG A 65 11.26 2.68 13.98
CA ARG A 65 10.71 2.09 15.21
C ARG A 65 10.70 3.07 16.40
N GLN A 66 11.77 3.86 16.55
CA GLN A 66 11.85 4.88 17.60
C GLN A 66 10.77 5.94 17.44
N ILE A 67 10.58 6.48 16.23
CA ILE A 67 9.54 7.49 15.96
C ILE A 67 8.16 6.90 16.19
N LEU A 68 7.89 5.68 15.69
CA LEU A 68 6.62 4.99 15.96
C LEU A 68 6.35 4.84 17.45
N GLY A 69 7.39 4.57 18.26
CA GLY A 69 7.28 4.46 19.71
C GLY A 69 6.86 5.74 20.43
N GLN A 70 6.96 6.92 19.78
CA GLN A 70 6.60 8.22 20.34
C GLN A 70 5.13 8.59 20.13
N TYR A 71 4.43 7.96 19.20
CA TYR A 71 3.00 8.22 18.98
C TYR A 71 2.15 7.42 19.97
N HIS A 72 1.68 8.10 21.02
CA HIS A 72 0.95 7.50 22.15
C HIS A 72 -0.58 7.74 22.15
N GLU A 73 -1.13 8.53 21.23
CA GLU A 73 -2.58 8.84 21.22
C GLU A 73 -3.44 7.65 20.74
N ASP A 74 -4.70 7.57 21.18
CA ASP A 74 -5.61 6.42 21.12
C ASP A 74 -5.68 5.67 19.76
N ALA A 75 -5.56 6.35 18.62
CA ALA A 75 -5.54 5.73 17.29
C ALA A 75 -4.17 5.13 16.88
N ALA A 76 -3.07 5.62 17.45
CA ALA A 76 -1.73 5.06 17.31
C ALA A 76 -1.54 3.79 18.15
N GLY A 77 -2.34 3.61 19.22
CA GLY A 77 -2.39 2.37 20.01
C GLY A 77 -2.78 1.14 19.20
N GLU A 78 -3.86 1.23 18.40
CA GLU A 78 -4.28 0.15 17.50
C GLU A 78 -3.23 -0.14 16.42
N ILE A 79 -2.56 0.90 15.91
CA ILE A 79 -1.49 0.76 14.90
C ILE A 79 -0.27 0.11 15.53
N ARG A 80 0.11 0.43 16.77
CA ARG A 80 1.22 -0.19 17.49
C ARG A 80 0.95 -1.66 17.81
N GLU A 81 -0.26 -2.00 18.26
CA GLU A 81 -0.67 -3.40 18.46
C GLU A 81 -0.67 -4.17 17.15
N THR A 82 -1.21 -3.57 16.08
CA THR A 82 -1.21 -4.17 14.74
C THR A 82 0.21 -4.33 14.22
N LEU A 83 1.09 -3.33 14.36
CA LEU A 83 2.48 -3.31 13.87
C LEU A 83 3.43 -4.22 14.66
N ASN A 84 3.14 -4.51 15.94
CA ASN A 84 3.91 -5.47 16.73
C ASN A 84 3.80 -6.91 16.20
N ASP A 85 2.73 -7.22 15.47
CA ASP A 85 2.49 -8.53 14.84
C ASP A 85 3.12 -8.65 13.42
N PHE A 86 3.87 -7.64 12.96
CA PHE A 86 4.58 -7.70 11.67
C PHE A 86 6.02 -8.15 11.85
N GLU A 87 6.29 -9.35 11.33
CA GLU A 87 7.52 -10.09 11.51
C GLU A 87 8.64 -9.64 10.55
N ILE A 88 8.29 -9.13 9.36
CA ILE A 88 9.28 -8.71 8.37
C ILE A 88 9.21 -7.20 8.18
N GLN A 89 10.35 -6.55 8.36
CA GLN A 89 10.50 -5.11 8.41
C GLN A 89 11.68 -4.71 7.54
N GLU A 90 11.42 -4.45 6.27
CA GLU A 90 12.43 -3.91 5.36
C GLU A 90 12.10 -2.46 5.05
N LEU A 91 13.08 -1.58 5.29
CA LEU A 91 13.02 -0.17 5.00
C LEU A 91 14.17 0.16 4.06
N ASN A 92 13.82 0.70 2.89
CA ASN A 92 14.79 1.23 1.93
C ASN A 92 14.66 2.74 1.89
N ALA A 93 15.71 3.45 2.28
CA ALA A 93 15.75 4.89 2.20
C ALA A 93 16.27 5.37 0.83
N PHE A 94 15.71 6.48 0.36
CA PHE A 94 16.08 7.17 -0.88
C PHE A 94 16.36 8.63 -0.57
N ASP A 95 16.78 9.42 -1.55
CA ASP A 95 17.17 10.83 -1.33
C ASP A 95 16.02 11.69 -0.79
N LYS A 96 14.78 11.37 -1.17
CA LYS A 96 13.59 12.21 -0.93
C LYS A 96 12.43 11.48 -0.28
N THR A 97 12.59 10.19 0.01
CA THR A 97 11.55 9.33 0.60
C THR A 97 12.18 8.07 1.20
N PHE A 98 11.37 7.22 1.80
CA PHE A 98 11.69 5.84 2.15
C PHE A 98 10.54 4.95 1.70
N VAL A 99 10.83 3.71 1.36
CA VAL A 99 9.80 2.68 1.14
C VAL A 99 9.84 1.74 2.32
N ILE A 100 8.68 1.51 2.91
CA ILE A 100 8.52 0.55 3.99
C ILE A 100 7.57 -0.56 3.59
N CYS A 101 8.02 -1.79 3.80
CA CYS A 101 7.27 -2.99 3.53
C CYS A 101 7.19 -3.85 4.80
N VAL A 102 5.97 -4.28 5.13
CA VAL A 102 5.68 -5.08 6.30
C VAL A 102 4.92 -6.35 5.93
N TYR A 103 5.21 -7.44 6.64
CA TYR A 103 4.45 -8.70 6.54
C TYR A 103 4.07 -9.23 7.93
N SER A 104 2.83 -9.64 8.09
CA SER A 104 2.34 -10.34 9.27
C SER A 104 1.97 -11.78 8.90
N SER A 105 2.66 -12.75 9.48
CA SER A 105 2.32 -14.18 9.34
C SER A 105 0.98 -14.52 10.00
N LYS A 106 0.73 -13.92 11.18
CA LYS A 106 -0.48 -14.03 11.98
C LYS A 106 -1.73 -13.65 11.18
N HIS A 107 -1.68 -12.50 10.51
CA HIS A 107 -2.79 -12.00 9.70
C HIS A 107 -2.69 -12.42 8.23
N LYS A 108 -1.61 -13.11 7.84
CA LYS A 108 -1.27 -13.43 6.45
C LYS A 108 -1.43 -12.20 5.54
N LEU A 109 -0.85 -11.07 5.92
CA LEU A 109 -1.01 -9.80 5.22
C LEU A 109 0.36 -9.21 4.89
N ALA A 110 0.51 -8.66 3.68
CA ALA A 110 1.63 -7.80 3.33
C ALA A 110 1.14 -6.40 2.96
N MET A 111 1.91 -5.39 3.34
CA MET A 111 1.70 -3.99 2.96
C MET A 111 3.03 -3.34 2.56
N CYS A 112 3.00 -2.43 1.59
CA CYS A 112 4.15 -1.58 1.23
C CYS A 112 3.66 -0.16 0.90
N ASP A 113 4.48 0.83 1.22
CA ASP A 113 4.12 2.24 1.02
C ASP A 113 5.32 3.12 0.67
N ASP A 114 5.07 4.15 -0.16
CA ASP A 114 5.94 5.30 -0.42
C ASP A 114 5.23 6.54 0.12
N PRO A 115 5.50 6.95 1.37
CA PRO A 115 4.71 7.95 2.09
C PRO A 115 4.86 9.36 1.54
N ARG A 116 5.77 9.57 0.57
CA ARG A 116 5.82 10.81 -0.20
C ARG A 116 4.56 10.97 -1.08
N CYS A 117 3.95 9.88 -1.49
CA CYS A 117 2.79 9.86 -2.39
C CYS A 117 1.56 9.30 -1.66
N SER A 118 0.74 10.18 -1.08
CA SER A 118 -0.45 9.77 -0.33
C SER A 118 -1.42 8.89 -1.14
N GLY A 119 -1.83 7.73 -0.60
CA GLY A 119 -2.82 6.85 -1.23
C GLY A 119 -2.25 5.82 -2.21
N VAL A 120 -0.94 5.57 -2.20
CA VAL A 120 -0.28 4.56 -3.05
C VAL A 120 0.04 3.26 -2.32
N GLU A 121 -0.52 3.07 -1.13
CA GLU A 121 -0.30 1.91 -0.29
C GLU A 121 -0.73 0.65 -1.04
N LYS A 122 0.17 -0.32 -1.09
CA LYS A 122 -0.11 -1.64 -1.64
C LYS A 122 -0.41 -2.59 -0.50
N TRP A 123 -1.42 -3.44 -0.69
CA TRP A 123 -1.72 -4.48 0.28
C TRP A 123 -2.20 -5.75 -0.41
N LYS A 124 -2.00 -6.90 0.26
CA LYS A 124 -2.41 -8.20 -0.25
C LYS A 124 -2.68 -9.17 0.90
N SER A 125 -3.88 -9.76 0.90
CA SER A 125 -4.20 -10.91 1.74
C SER A 125 -3.54 -12.17 1.19
N VAL A 126 -3.01 -12.99 2.08
CA VAL A 126 -2.26 -14.23 1.80
C VAL A 126 -1.15 -13.99 0.75
N PRO A 127 -0.16 -13.13 1.06
CA PRO A 127 0.88 -12.77 0.11
C PRO A 127 1.86 -13.94 -0.11
N THR A 128 2.43 -14.00 -1.31
CA THR A 128 3.62 -14.81 -1.58
C THR A 128 4.87 -14.00 -1.26
N SER A 129 6.00 -14.65 -0.98
CA SER A 129 7.29 -13.96 -0.76
C SER A 129 7.68 -13.05 -1.93
N GLN A 130 7.30 -13.41 -3.15
CA GLN A 130 7.55 -12.63 -4.37
C GLN A 130 6.86 -11.26 -4.36
N VAL A 131 5.71 -11.11 -3.69
CA VAL A 131 4.96 -9.84 -3.74
C VAL A 131 5.76 -8.68 -3.14
N LEU A 132 6.52 -8.95 -2.07
CA LEU A 132 7.38 -7.95 -1.43
C LEU A 132 8.56 -7.57 -2.33
N VAL A 133 9.09 -8.53 -3.09
CA VAL A 133 10.18 -8.28 -4.06
C VAL A 133 9.69 -7.39 -5.20
N ASP A 134 8.48 -7.62 -5.68
CA ASP A 134 7.91 -6.85 -6.80
C ASP A 134 7.57 -5.42 -6.36
N TRP A 135 6.91 -5.26 -5.22
CA TRP A 135 6.55 -3.94 -4.70
C TRP A 135 7.75 -3.04 -4.42
N LYS A 136 8.89 -3.61 -4.01
CA LYS A 136 10.15 -2.88 -3.84
C LYS A 136 10.79 -2.41 -5.14
N LYS A 137 10.44 -3.00 -6.28
CA LYS A 137 10.89 -2.51 -7.60
C LYS A 137 9.97 -1.44 -8.14
N GLU A 138 8.69 -1.52 -7.77
CA GLU A 138 7.67 -0.58 -8.18
C GLU A 138 7.65 0.70 -7.33
N LEU A 139 8.19 0.64 -6.11
CA LEU A 139 8.34 1.76 -5.18
C LEU A 139 9.83 2.04 -4.91
N PRO A 140 10.26 3.31 -4.78
CA PRO A 140 9.45 4.52 -4.73
C PRO A 140 8.99 4.92 -6.13
N LEU A 141 7.89 5.65 -6.20
CA LEU A 141 7.38 6.10 -7.49
C LEU A 141 8.28 7.20 -8.06
N GLY A 142 8.43 7.25 -9.39
CA GLY A 142 9.07 8.40 -10.03
C GLY A 142 8.27 9.68 -9.81
N THR A 143 6.95 9.60 -10.03
CA THR A 143 5.98 10.68 -9.90
C THR A 143 4.77 10.19 -9.11
N CYS A 144 4.23 11.02 -8.22
CA CYS A 144 3.01 10.68 -7.50
C CYS A 144 1.79 10.79 -8.43
N PRO A 145 0.84 9.83 -8.40
CA PRO A 145 -0.39 9.92 -9.18
C PRO A 145 -1.25 11.12 -8.72
N HIS A 146 -1.96 11.75 -9.67
CA HIS A 146 -2.96 12.77 -9.36
C HIS A 146 -4.21 12.08 -8.80
N ARG A 147 -4.72 12.59 -7.67
CA ARG A 147 -6.01 12.16 -7.09
C ARG A 147 -7.18 12.77 -7.86
#